data_AF-A0A2E7G1M5-F1
#
_entry.id   AF-A0A2E7G1M5-F1
#
_cell.length_a   1.000
_cell.length_b   1.000
_cell.length_c   1.000
_cell.angle_alpha   90.00
_cell.angle_beta   90.00
_cell.angle_gamma   90.00
#
_symmetry.space_group_name_H-M   'P 1'
#
loop_
_entity.id
_entity.type
_entity.pdbx_description
1 polymer ?
#
loop_
_entity_poly.entity_id
_entity_poly.type
_entity_poly.pdbx_seq_one_letter_code
_entity_poly.pdbx_strand_id
1 'polypeptide(L)'
;MESDQVAMGVIAVTSAIVLFDGWKLYHANKLVPSLGKLPNGGFAWQSHFHQEFVRNITMLGSIVVMCAAPWFLLERSETSTYWVIIFDILLMIHACWLVIPKRYAITKHALWVDGFSVDWNRLWWSGYSGGSSITLQRKGWWRFAPLPLGGSEEDLTSAALRVDAIMVDEWETLTHLLDEEE
;
A
#
# COMPACT_ATOMS: atom_id res chain seq x y z
N MET A 1 -5.26 35.42 13.63
CA MET A 1 -5.89 34.09 13.53
C MET A 1 -5.70 33.47 14.90
N GLU A 2 -6.79 33.15 15.59
CA GLU A 2 -6.69 32.50 16.91
C GLU A 2 -5.95 31.16 16.73
N SER A 3 -5.10 30.78 17.69
CA SER A 3 -4.31 29.52 17.67
C SER A 3 -5.22 28.30 17.41
N ASP A 4 -6.42 28.31 17.99
CA ASP A 4 -7.44 27.28 17.79
C ASP A 4 -7.97 27.21 16.35
N GLN A 5 -8.01 28.32 15.60
CA GLN A 5 -8.40 28.31 14.18
C GLN A 5 -7.35 27.61 13.32
N VAL A 6 -6.07 27.79 13.63
CA VAL A 6 -4.97 27.07 12.97
C VAL A 6 -5.10 25.57 13.27
N ALA A 7 -5.29 25.22 14.54
CA ALA A 7 -5.41 23.83 14.98
C ALA A 7 -6.60 23.11 14.31
N MET A 8 -7.76 23.77 14.24
CA MET A 8 -8.92 23.25 13.50
C MET A 8 -8.62 23.00 12.03
N GLY A 9 -7.91 23.92 11.37
CA GLY A 9 -7.50 23.76 9.97
C GLY A 9 -6.59 22.55 9.76
N VAL A 10 -5.58 22.39 10.63
CA VAL A 10 -4.67 21.23 10.61
C VAL A 10 -5.46 19.94 10.80
N ILE A 11 -6.32 19.87 11.81
CA ILE A 11 -7.13 18.68 12.11
C ILE A 11 -8.09 18.34 10.97
N ALA A 12 -8.70 19.33 10.33
CA ALA A 12 -9.57 19.11 9.18
C ALA A 12 -8.81 18.46 8.02
N VAL A 13 -7.61 18.96 7.70
CA VAL A 13 -6.76 18.40 6.65
C VAL A 13 -6.28 16.98 7.03
N THR A 14 -5.81 16.78 8.25
CA THR A 14 -5.37 15.46 8.74
C THR A 14 -6.52 14.46 8.71
N SER A 15 -7.71 14.86 9.13
CA SER A 15 -8.92 14.02 9.07
C SER A 15 -9.25 13.60 7.64
N ALA A 16 -9.17 14.52 6.68
CA ALA A 16 -9.40 14.21 5.27
C ALA A 16 -8.40 13.16 4.72
N ILE A 17 -7.11 13.28 5.09
CA ILE A 17 -6.07 12.32 4.72
C ILE A 17 -6.38 10.93 5.33
N VAL A 18 -6.66 10.88 6.64
CA VAL A 18 -6.96 9.64 7.36
C VAL A 18 -8.17 8.92 6.75
N LEU A 19 -9.23 9.67 6.43
CA LEU A 19 -10.43 9.13 5.79
C LEU A 19 -10.13 8.63 4.38
N PHE A 20 -9.35 9.37 3.60
CA PHE A 20 -8.94 8.96 2.26
C PHE A 20 -8.10 7.68 2.28
N ASP A 21 -7.19 7.54 3.25
CA ASP A 21 -6.38 6.32 3.42
C ASP A 21 -7.23 5.11 3.80
N GLY A 22 -8.18 5.29 4.71
CA GLY A 22 -9.16 4.24 5.05
C GLY A 22 -10.03 3.87 3.85
N TRP A 23 -10.49 4.86 3.07
CA TRP A 23 -11.25 4.63 1.85
C TRP A 23 -10.44 3.86 0.80
N LYS A 24 -9.16 4.19 0.59
CA LYS A 24 -8.28 3.43 -0.34
C LYS A 24 -8.18 1.96 0.06
N LEU A 25 -8.00 1.68 1.36
CA LEU A 25 -7.93 0.31 1.87
C LEU A 25 -9.25 -0.44 1.66
N TYR A 26 -10.38 0.20 1.97
CA TYR A 26 -11.70 -0.35 1.70
C TYR A 26 -11.91 -0.62 0.20
N HIS A 27 -11.52 0.33 -0.65
CA HIS A 27 -11.65 0.21 -2.09
C HIS A 27 -10.77 -0.92 -2.65
N ALA A 28 -9.54 -1.07 -2.17
CA ALA A 28 -8.66 -2.18 -2.53
C ALA A 28 -9.30 -3.55 -2.24
N ASN A 29 -9.89 -3.72 -1.06
CA ASN A 29 -10.58 -4.96 -0.68
C ASN A 29 -11.83 -5.23 -1.53
N LYS A 30 -12.51 -4.17 -2.00
CA LYS A 30 -13.64 -4.30 -2.92
C LYS A 30 -13.20 -4.68 -4.35
N LEU A 31 -12.07 -4.14 -4.82
CA LEU A 31 -11.51 -4.43 -6.13
C LEU A 31 -10.91 -5.85 -6.20
N VAL A 32 -10.34 -6.33 -5.09
CA VAL A 32 -9.75 -7.66 -4.96
C VAL A 32 -10.49 -8.46 -3.87
N PRO A 33 -11.71 -8.96 -4.17
CA PRO A 33 -12.55 -9.61 -3.16
C PRO A 33 -12.08 -11.03 -2.81
N SER A 34 -11.57 -11.77 -3.80
CA SER A 34 -11.06 -13.13 -3.67
C SER A 34 -9.54 -13.18 -3.79
N LEU A 35 -8.91 -14.10 -3.08
CA LEU A 35 -7.50 -14.42 -3.18
C LEU A 35 -7.32 -15.74 -3.97
N GLY A 36 -6.11 -15.99 -4.46
CA GLY A 36 -5.77 -17.13 -5.31
C GLY A 36 -5.94 -16.84 -6.79
N LYS A 37 -6.16 -17.90 -7.57
CA LYS A 37 -6.35 -17.82 -9.03
C LYS A 37 -7.62 -17.04 -9.37
N LEU A 38 -7.54 -16.20 -10.40
CA LEU A 38 -8.67 -15.43 -10.92
C LEU A 38 -9.18 -16.05 -12.23
N PRO A 39 -10.48 -15.91 -12.58
CA PRO A 39 -11.07 -16.52 -13.78
C PRO A 39 -10.45 -16.12 -15.12
N ASN A 40 -9.68 -15.04 -15.14
CA ASN A 40 -9.00 -14.51 -16.33
C ASN A 40 -7.52 -14.91 -16.39
N GLY A 41 -7.12 -15.97 -15.68
CA GLY A 41 -5.72 -16.38 -15.52
C GLY A 41 -4.91 -15.53 -14.54
N GLY A 42 -5.51 -14.46 -14.00
CA GLY A 42 -4.90 -13.59 -13.00
C GLY A 42 -4.63 -14.29 -11.67
N PHE A 43 -3.99 -13.56 -10.75
CA PHE A 43 -3.74 -14.04 -9.40
C PHE A 43 -3.85 -12.91 -8.40
N ALA A 44 -4.54 -13.16 -7.31
CA ALA A 44 -4.72 -12.22 -6.22
C ALA A 44 -4.12 -12.77 -4.93
N TRP A 45 -3.42 -11.92 -4.19
CA TRP A 45 -2.81 -12.33 -2.92
C TRP A 45 -2.84 -11.19 -1.91
N GLN A 46 -2.43 -11.50 -0.69
CA GLN A 46 -2.44 -10.55 0.41
C GLN A 46 -1.07 -10.54 1.09
N SER A 47 -0.61 -9.36 1.49
CA SER A 47 0.59 -9.24 2.32
C SER A 47 0.35 -9.65 3.76
N HIS A 48 1.44 -9.81 4.51
CA HIS A 48 1.41 -9.97 5.95
C HIS A 48 1.70 -8.67 6.68
N PHE A 49 1.23 -8.57 7.92
CA PHE A 49 1.43 -7.40 8.79
C PHE A 49 2.91 -6.99 8.88
N HIS A 50 3.81 -7.96 9.05
CA HIS A 50 5.25 -7.69 9.16
C HIS A 50 5.81 -7.02 7.89
N GLN A 51 5.35 -7.44 6.71
CA GLN A 51 5.80 -6.87 5.44
C GLN A 51 5.31 -5.43 5.28
N GLU A 52 4.06 -5.15 5.66
CA GLU A 52 3.50 -3.79 5.65
C GLU A 52 4.17 -2.87 6.67
N PHE A 53 4.54 -3.41 7.84
CA PHE A 53 5.33 -2.68 8.83
C PHE A 53 6.70 -2.29 8.29
N VAL A 54 7.44 -3.24 7.69
CA VAL A 54 8.75 -2.96 7.08
C VAL A 54 8.62 -1.98 5.92
N ARG A 55 7.60 -2.12 5.07
CA ARG A 55 7.31 -1.21 3.95
C ARG A 55 7.13 0.23 4.41
N ASN A 56 6.50 0.43 5.57
CA ASN A 56 6.09 1.75 6.06
C ASN A 56 6.89 2.23 7.28
N ILE A 57 8.02 1.60 7.63
CA ILE A 57 8.76 1.90 8.87
C ILE A 57 9.18 3.37 8.98
N THR A 58 9.56 4.00 7.87
CA THR A 58 9.95 5.41 7.82
C THR A 58 8.75 6.35 8.02
N MET A 59 7.58 6.00 7.46
CA MET A 59 6.34 6.74 7.68
C MET A 59 5.87 6.59 9.13
N LEU A 60 5.91 5.39 9.70
CA LEU A 60 5.59 5.13 11.09
C LEU A 60 6.50 5.93 12.04
N GLY A 61 7.82 5.96 11.77
CA GLY A 61 8.75 6.80 12.52
C GLY A 61 8.41 8.29 12.44
N SER A 62 7.98 8.76 11.26
CA SER A 62 7.54 10.15 11.08
C SER A 62 6.28 10.46 11.91
N ILE A 63 5.33 9.52 11.98
CA ILE A 63 4.12 9.65 12.81
C ILE A 63 4.50 9.81 14.30
N VAL A 64 5.45 9.01 14.79
CA VAL A 64 5.92 9.11 16.20
C VAL A 64 6.46 10.50 16.49
N VAL A 65 7.28 11.05 15.59
CA VAL A 65 7.80 12.42 15.73
C VAL A 65 6.67 13.44 15.69
N MET A 66 5.70 13.28 14.78
CA MET A 66 4.55 14.18 14.64
C MET A 66 3.61 14.13 15.85
N CYS A 67 3.50 13.00 16.54
CA CYS A 67 2.80 12.93 17.82
C CYS A 67 3.57 13.66 18.92
N ALA A 68 4.88 13.43 19.02
CA ALA A 68 5.67 14.00 20.11
C ALA A 68 5.86 15.53 19.99
N ALA A 69 6.07 16.05 18.77
CA ALA A 69 6.45 17.45 18.55
C ALA A 69 5.43 18.48 19.10
N PRO A 70 4.10 18.34 18.88
CA PRO A 70 3.10 19.26 19.43
C PRO A 70 3.13 19.39 20.95
N TRP A 71 3.42 18.30 21.68
CA TRP A 71 3.49 18.34 23.14
C TRP A 71 4.60 19.24 23.66
N PHE A 72 5.74 19.31 22.97
CA PHE A 72 6.83 20.25 23.31
C PHE A 72 6.50 21.71 23.00
N LEU A 73 5.51 21.96 22.15
CA LEU A 73 5.10 23.30 21.71
C LEU A 73 3.82 23.79 22.40
N LEU A 74 3.10 22.90 23.09
CA LEU A 74 1.82 23.17 23.73
C LEU A 74 1.92 24.35 24.70
N GLU A 75 2.93 24.36 25.58
CA GLU A 75 3.16 25.41 26.58
C GLU A 75 3.43 26.79 25.97
N ARG A 76 3.87 26.86 24.70
CA ARG A 76 4.19 28.13 24.02
C ARG A 76 3.12 28.61 23.06
N SER A 77 2.17 27.76 22.69
CA SER A 77 1.22 28.04 21.60
C SER A 77 -0.15 28.47 22.07
N GLU A 78 -0.42 28.45 23.39
CA GLU A 78 -1.74 28.70 24.00
C GLU A 78 -2.88 27.88 23.35
N THR A 79 -2.54 26.82 22.62
CA THR A 79 -3.51 25.96 21.91
C THR A 79 -4.16 25.03 22.92
N SER A 80 -5.47 24.81 22.78
CA SER A 80 -6.16 23.85 23.66
C SER A 80 -5.58 22.44 23.55
N THR A 81 -5.32 21.79 24.69
CA THR A 81 -4.82 20.41 24.77
C THR A 81 -5.73 19.42 24.03
N TYR A 82 -7.03 19.70 23.93
CA TYR A 82 -7.98 18.85 23.20
C TYR A 82 -7.60 18.68 21.73
N TRP A 83 -7.08 19.72 21.08
CA TRP A 83 -6.69 19.65 19.67
C TRP A 83 -5.48 18.74 19.44
N VAL A 84 -4.50 18.77 20.35
CA VAL A 84 -3.33 17.88 20.28
C VAL A 84 -3.75 16.41 20.45
N ILE A 85 -4.64 16.13 21.40
CA ILE A 85 -5.15 14.77 21.61
C ILE A 85 -5.90 14.25 20.37
N ILE A 86 -6.78 15.08 19.77
CA ILE A 86 -7.50 14.70 18.55
C ILE A 86 -6.52 14.41 17.41
N PHE A 87 -5.50 15.25 17.26
CA PHE A 87 -4.46 15.07 16.26
C PHE A 87 -3.71 13.74 16.46
N ASP A 88 -3.32 13.42 17.69
CA ASP A 88 -2.66 12.13 18.01
C ASP A 88 -3.56 10.93 17.71
N ILE A 89 -4.85 11.00 18.03
CA ILE A 89 -5.81 9.94 17.71
C ILE A 89 -5.89 9.72 16.18
N LEU A 90 -5.97 10.80 15.40
CA LEU A 90 -5.99 10.72 13.95
C LEU A 90 -4.71 10.10 13.39
N LEU A 91 -3.56 10.49 13.93
CA LEU A 91 -2.26 9.92 13.55
C LEU A 91 -2.15 8.43 13.90
N MET A 92 -2.70 7.99 15.04
CA MET A 92 -2.75 6.57 15.41
C MET A 92 -3.65 5.78 14.47
N ILE A 93 -4.81 6.33 14.09
CA ILE A 93 -5.68 5.70 13.08
C ILE A 93 -4.94 5.58 11.74
N HIS A 94 -4.23 6.63 11.30
CA HIS A 94 -3.40 6.57 10.08
C HIS A 94 -2.29 5.52 10.19
N ALA A 95 -1.59 5.41 11.32
CA ALA A 95 -0.59 4.38 11.55
C ALA A 95 -1.18 2.97 11.42
N CYS A 96 -2.39 2.74 11.97
CA CYS A 96 -3.12 1.50 11.79
C CYS A 96 -3.40 1.22 10.31
N TRP A 97 -3.82 2.23 9.53
CA TRP A 97 -4.02 2.06 8.09
C TRP A 97 -2.76 1.64 7.35
N LEU A 98 -1.57 2.08 7.76
CA LEU A 98 -0.31 1.71 7.09
C LEU A 98 0.07 0.24 7.29
N VAL A 99 -0.26 -0.35 8.44
CA VAL A 99 0.20 -1.71 8.80
C VAL A 99 -0.82 -2.81 8.49
N ILE A 100 -2.07 -2.44 8.18
CA ILE A 100 -3.07 -3.44 7.78
C ILE A 100 -2.63 -4.10 6.46
N PRO A 101 -2.59 -5.44 6.42
CA PRO A 101 -2.38 -6.23 5.21
C PRO A 101 -3.12 -5.71 3.97
N LYS A 102 -2.40 -5.58 2.87
CA LYS A 102 -2.94 -5.09 1.61
C LYS A 102 -3.17 -6.24 0.65
N ARG A 103 -4.20 -6.11 -0.16
CA ARG A 103 -4.52 -7.06 -1.23
C ARG A 103 -3.99 -6.53 -2.56
N TYR A 104 -3.44 -7.45 -3.33
CA TYR A 104 -2.85 -7.20 -4.63
C TYR A 104 -3.45 -8.16 -5.65
N ALA A 105 -3.50 -7.76 -6.90
CA ALA A 105 -3.85 -8.67 -7.98
C ALA A 105 -3.08 -8.38 -9.26
N ILE A 106 -2.64 -9.45 -9.93
CA ILE A 106 -2.03 -9.40 -11.25
C ILE A 106 -3.07 -9.86 -12.27
N THR A 107 -3.22 -9.07 -13.32
CA THR A 107 -4.00 -9.41 -14.51
C THR A 107 -3.14 -9.13 -15.73
N LYS A 108 -3.51 -9.69 -16.88
CA LYS A 108 -2.84 -9.46 -18.17
C LYS A 108 -2.56 -7.98 -18.45
N HIS A 109 -3.51 -7.11 -18.10
CA HIS A 109 -3.47 -5.70 -18.48
C HIS A 109 -2.93 -4.78 -17.38
N ALA A 110 -3.08 -5.14 -16.10
CA ALA A 110 -2.70 -4.27 -15.00
C ALA A 110 -2.35 -5.02 -13.71
N LEU A 111 -1.54 -4.35 -12.89
CA LEU A 111 -1.33 -4.63 -11.49
C LEU A 111 -2.31 -3.82 -10.64
N TRP A 112 -3.05 -4.47 -9.76
CA TRP A 112 -3.93 -3.85 -8.77
C TRP A 112 -3.19 -3.75 -7.43
N VAL A 113 -3.01 -2.52 -6.94
CA VAL A 113 -2.21 -2.21 -5.76
C VAL A 113 -2.74 -0.97 -5.06
N ASP A 114 -2.84 -1.02 -3.73
CA ASP A 114 -3.24 0.11 -2.87
C ASP A 114 -4.55 0.81 -3.31
N GLY A 115 -5.49 0.07 -3.91
CA GLY A 115 -6.78 0.58 -4.39
C GLY A 115 -6.77 1.18 -5.79
N PHE A 116 -5.67 1.03 -6.54
CA PHE A 116 -5.53 1.54 -7.90
C PHE A 116 -5.03 0.45 -8.86
N SER A 117 -5.29 0.64 -10.15
CA SER A 117 -4.65 -0.14 -11.21
C SER A 117 -3.43 0.59 -11.78
N VAL A 118 -2.38 -0.17 -12.05
CA VAL A 118 -1.14 0.30 -12.66
C VAL A 118 -0.86 -0.53 -13.90
N ASP A 119 -0.74 0.16 -15.03
CA ASP A 119 -0.39 -0.45 -16.32
C ASP A 119 1.06 -0.97 -16.30
N TRP A 120 1.29 -2.17 -16.83
CA TRP A 120 2.59 -2.81 -16.95
C TRP A 120 3.61 -1.98 -17.72
N ASN A 121 3.17 -1.16 -18.68
CA ASN A 121 4.02 -0.23 -19.41
C ASN A 121 4.72 0.79 -18.50
N ARG A 122 4.18 1.05 -17.31
CA ARG A 122 4.72 1.98 -16.30
C ARG A 122 5.63 1.28 -15.28
N LEU A 123 5.73 -0.03 -15.34
CA LEU A 123 6.50 -0.85 -14.42
C LEU A 123 7.69 -1.48 -15.14
N TRP A 124 8.73 -1.75 -14.37
CA TRP A 124 9.89 -2.50 -14.79
C TRP A 124 10.07 -3.66 -13.81
N TRP A 125 10.33 -4.83 -14.37
CA TRP A 125 10.54 -6.07 -13.64
C TRP A 125 11.99 -6.53 -13.76
N SER A 126 12.56 -7.02 -12.66
CA SER A 126 13.95 -7.51 -12.59
C SER A 126 14.06 -8.98 -12.17
N GLY A 127 12.95 -9.71 -12.19
CA GLY A 127 12.88 -11.07 -11.67
C GLY A 127 12.62 -11.13 -10.16
N TYR A 128 12.17 -12.30 -9.72
CA TYR A 128 11.96 -12.64 -8.31
C TYR A 128 13.11 -13.54 -7.84
N SER A 129 13.80 -13.12 -6.79
CA SER A 129 14.94 -13.87 -6.22
C SER A 129 14.57 -14.68 -4.97
N GLY A 130 13.29 -14.88 -4.70
CA GLY A 130 12.80 -15.44 -3.43
C GLY A 130 12.67 -14.39 -2.32
N GLY A 131 12.05 -14.80 -1.20
CA GLY A 131 11.88 -13.98 -0.01
C GLY A 131 10.43 -13.60 0.30
N SER A 132 10.25 -12.42 0.89
CA SER A 132 8.96 -11.97 1.45
C SER A 132 8.31 -10.84 0.65
N SER A 133 8.90 -10.43 -0.48
CA SER A 133 8.29 -9.43 -1.36
C SER A 133 8.78 -9.50 -2.80
N ILE A 134 7.90 -9.16 -3.73
CA ILE A 134 8.22 -8.83 -5.12
C ILE A 134 8.45 -7.31 -5.19
N THR A 135 9.55 -6.87 -5.81
CA THR A 135 9.81 -5.44 -6.00
C THR A 135 9.66 -5.05 -7.46
N LEU A 136 8.66 -4.21 -7.75
CA LEU A 136 8.48 -3.62 -9.08
C LEU A 136 9.01 -2.19 -9.09
N GLN A 137 9.84 -1.88 -10.08
CA GLN A 137 10.37 -0.53 -10.25
C GLN A 137 9.40 0.30 -11.10
N ARG A 138 9.19 1.56 -10.72
CA ARG A 138 8.35 2.48 -11.51
C ARG A 138 9.20 3.18 -12.57
N LYS A 139 8.71 3.26 -13.80
CA LYS A 139 9.37 3.99 -14.90
C LYS A 139 9.19 5.51 -14.72
N GLY A 140 10.13 6.29 -15.27
CA GLY A 140 10.13 7.76 -15.23
C GLY A 140 10.70 8.34 -13.92
N TRP A 141 10.21 9.53 -13.53
CA TRP A 141 10.64 10.26 -12.32
C TRP A 141 10.39 9.51 -11.00
N TRP A 142 9.56 8.47 -11.02
CA TRP A 142 9.22 7.64 -9.87
C TRP A 142 10.20 6.46 -9.64
N ARG A 143 11.35 6.43 -10.32
CA ARG A 143 12.35 5.35 -10.18
C ARG A 143 12.86 5.17 -8.74
N PHE A 144 12.82 6.22 -7.92
CA PHE A 144 13.25 6.16 -6.52
C PHE A 144 12.15 5.71 -5.55
N ALA A 145 10.96 5.39 -6.06
CA ALA A 145 9.84 4.86 -5.30
C ALA A 145 9.53 3.42 -5.77
N PRO A 146 10.37 2.44 -5.42
CA PRO A 146 10.09 1.04 -5.71
C PRO A 146 8.78 0.63 -5.06
N LEU A 147 8.11 -0.34 -5.67
CA LEU A 147 6.84 -0.87 -5.20
C LEU A 147 7.05 -2.29 -4.66
N PRO A 148 7.40 -2.44 -3.36
CA PRO A 148 7.49 -3.74 -2.73
C PRO A 148 6.07 -4.26 -2.46
N LEU A 149 5.79 -5.47 -2.94
CA LEU A 149 4.53 -6.18 -2.76
C LEU A 149 4.81 -7.41 -1.89
N GLY A 150 4.32 -7.39 -0.65
CA GLY A 150 4.45 -8.52 0.27
C GLY A 150 3.50 -9.67 -0.07
N GLY A 151 3.87 -10.89 0.32
CA GLY A 151 3.04 -12.09 0.21
C GLY A 151 3.73 -13.31 0.82
N SER A 152 3.05 -14.45 0.83
CA SER A 152 3.71 -15.73 1.14
C SER A 152 4.64 -16.14 0.00
N GLU A 153 5.64 -16.99 0.26
CA GLU A 153 6.58 -17.41 -0.78
C GLU A 153 5.87 -18.10 -1.97
N GLU A 154 4.85 -18.90 -1.69
CA GLU A 154 4.01 -19.58 -2.69
C GLU A 154 3.21 -18.57 -3.54
N ASP A 155 2.57 -17.60 -2.88
CA ASP A 155 1.82 -16.53 -3.56
C ASP A 155 2.74 -15.68 -4.44
N LEU A 156 3.92 -15.32 -3.92
CA LEU A 156 4.89 -14.51 -4.63
C LEU A 156 5.51 -15.28 -5.80
N THR A 157 5.73 -16.58 -5.67
CA THR A 157 6.19 -17.39 -6.80
C THR A 157 5.11 -17.45 -7.90
N SER A 158 3.86 -17.66 -7.51
CA SER A 158 2.71 -17.65 -8.44
C SER A 158 2.48 -16.31 -9.12
N ALA A 159 2.69 -15.22 -8.39
CA ALA A 159 2.63 -13.86 -8.88
C ALA A 159 3.80 -13.57 -9.83
N ALA A 160 5.03 -13.91 -9.44
CA ALA A 160 6.24 -13.70 -10.24
C ALA A 160 6.16 -14.39 -11.60
N LEU A 161 5.72 -15.65 -11.63
CA LEU A 161 5.50 -16.41 -12.87
C LEU A 161 4.59 -15.66 -13.86
N ARG A 162 3.52 -15.04 -13.34
CA ARG A 162 2.59 -14.23 -14.14
C ARG A 162 3.21 -12.91 -14.60
N VAL A 163 4.02 -12.25 -13.76
CA VAL A 163 4.76 -11.06 -14.18
C VAL A 163 5.74 -11.41 -15.30
N ASP A 164 6.48 -12.52 -15.17
CA ASP A 164 7.41 -12.99 -16.20
C ASP A 164 6.67 -13.22 -17.52
N ALA A 165 5.57 -13.97 -17.51
CA ALA A 165 4.75 -14.22 -18.71
C ALA A 165 4.23 -12.92 -19.37
N ILE A 166 3.88 -11.90 -18.58
CA ILE A 166 3.48 -10.58 -19.10
C ILE A 166 4.67 -9.88 -19.78
N MET A 167 5.86 -9.96 -19.17
CA MET A 167 7.06 -9.26 -19.66
C MET A 167 7.62 -9.88 -20.95
N VAL A 168 7.40 -11.18 -21.18
CA VAL A 168 7.81 -11.90 -22.40
C VAL A 168 6.68 -12.11 -23.41
N ASP A 169 5.48 -11.59 -23.15
CA ASP A 169 4.27 -11.74 -23.98
C ASP A 169 3.81 -13.21 -24.18
N GLU A 170 4.02 -14.06 -23.18
CA GLU A 170 3.61 -15.48 -23.16
C GLU A 170 2.44 -15.76 -22.20
N TRP A 171 1.60 -14.75 -21.94
CA TRP A 171 0.45 -14.88 -21.02
C TRP A 171 -0.48 -16.04 -21.40
N GLU A 172 -0.85 -16.15 -22.68
CA GLU A 172 -1.79 -17.17 -23.15
C GLU A 172 -1.24 -18.59 -22.98
N THR A 173 0.06 -18.77 -23.21
CA THR A 173 0.76 -20.04 -22.99
C THR A 173 0.71 -20.42 -21.52
N LEU A 174 1.03 -19.47 -20.62
CA LEU A 174 0.96 -19.71 -19.19
C LEU A 174 -0.46 -20.09 -18.74
N THR A 175 -1.49 -19.38 -19.21
CA THR A 175 -2.87 -19.69 -18.83
C THR A 175 -3.30 -21.07 -19.30
N HIS A 176 -2.90 -21.48 -20.50
CA HIS A 176 -3.19 -22.82 -21.00
C HIS A 176 -2.54 -23.91 -20.14
N LEU A 177 -1.27 -23.74 -19.77
CA LEU A 177 -0.55 -24.69 -18.91
C LEU A 177 -1.17 -24.81 -17.52
N LEU A 178 -1.61 -23.68 -16.95
CA LEU A 178 -2.25 -23.66 -15.64
C LEU A 178 -3.64 -24.29 -15.63
N ASP A 179 -4.34 -24.27 -16.77
CA ASP A 179 -5.64 -24.92 -16.95
C ASP A 179 -5.49 -26.44 -17.19
N GLU A 180 -4.35 -26.90 -17.73
CA GLU A 180 -4.04 -28.33 -17.96
C GLU A 180 -3.57 -29.07 -16.70
N GLU A 181 -3.03 -28.37 -15.70
CA GLU A 181 -2.58 -28.94 -14.43
C GLU A 181 -3.73 -29.15 -13.41
N GLU A 182 -4.97 -28.74 -13.74
CA GLU A 182 -6.19 -28.95 -12.94
C GLU A 182 -7.04 -30.13 -13.42
#